data_AF-A0A849NHF9-F1
#
_entry.id   AF-A0A849NHF9-F1
#
_cell.length_a   1.000
_cell.length_b   1.000
_cell.length_c   1.000
_cell.angle_alpha   90.00
_cell.angle_beta   90.00
_cell.angle_gamma   90.00
#
_symmetry.space_group_name_H-M   'P 1'
#
loop_
_entity.id
_entity.type
_entity.pdbx_description
1 polymer ?
#
loop_
_entity_poly.entity_id
_entity_poly.type
_entity_poly.pdbx_seq_one_letter_code
_entity_poly.pdbx_strand_id
1 'polypeptide(L)'
;MKKKVVVSGSLQDMVKYCTAIYDMEEEVNAEHLQSIIADSPIFEDKNFYTNVLGTVSKTTVTRKSKLFTKGNVITIQIRYEILKVVDIDLTEKDEAWIDSDIKKLLEHFELLIQPFGSEAN
;
A
#
# COMPACT_ATOMS: atom_id res chain seq x y z
N MET A 1 1.17 14.58 -14.39
CA MET A 1 1.27 13.97 -13.02
C MET A 1 2.73 13.83 -12.55
N LYS A 2 3.08 14.37 -11.37
CA LYS A 2 4.38 14.11 -10.70
C LYS A 2 4.20 13.15 -9.53
N LYS A 3 5.16 12.23 -9.32
CA LYS A 3 5.10 11.20 -8.26
C LYS A 3 6.30 11.30 -7.31
N LYS A 4 6.04 11.19 -6.01
CA LYS A 4 7.03 10.97 -4.96
C LYS A 4 6.64 9.77 -4.13
N VAL A 5 7.50 8.74 -4.08
CA VAL A 5 7.31 7.56 -3.24
C VAL A 5 8.37 7.53 -2.16
N VAL A 6 7.95 7.31 -0.92
CA VAL A 6 8.81 7.11 0.24
C VAL A 6 8.44 5.79 0.88
N VAL A 7 9.39 4.84 0.89
CA VAL A 7 9.27 3.58 1.64
C VAL A 7 10.20 3.66 2.84
N SER A 8 9.71 3.27 4.01
CA SER A 8 10.45 3.34 5.26
C SER A 8 10.05 2.20 6.21
N GLY A 9 10.92 1.89 7.15
CA GLY A 9 10.78 0.71 8.01
C GLY A 9 11.17 -0.57 7.28
N SER A 10 11.28 -1.64 8.06
CA SER A 10 11.74 -2.94 7.61
C SER A 10 11.00 -4.03 8.38
N LEU A 11 11.19 -5.28 7.95
CA LEU A 11 10.70 -6.43 8.71
C LEU A 11 11.30 -6.49 10.13
N GLN A 12 12.53 -6.00 10.33
CA GLN A 12 13.16 -5.94 11.65
C GLN A 12 12.39 -5.00 12.60
N ASP A 13 11.83 -3.92 12.06
CA ASP A 13 11.01 -2.97 12.80
C ASP A 13 9.59 -3.48 13.07
N MET A 14 9.26 -4.70 12.60
CA MET A 14 7.91 -5.31 12.60
C MET A 14 6.87 -4.43 11.91
N VAL A 15 7.33 -3.45 11.13
CA VAL A 15 6.47 -2.49 10.46
C VAL A 15 7.14 -1.95 9.21
N LYS A 16 6.40 -1.91 8.11
CA LYS A 16 6.84 -1.30 6.85
C LYS A 16 5.80 -0.32 6.36
N TYR A 17 6.26 0.85 5.94
CA TYR A 17 5.42 1.96 5.51
C TYR A 17 5.79 2.38 4.10
N CYS A 18 4.77 2.55 3.25
CA CYS A 18 4.89 3.21 1.96
C CYS A 18 3.97 4.43 1.95
N THR A 19 4.52 5.59 1.62
CA THR A 19 3.74 6.80 1.31
C THR A 19 4.04 7.20 -0.13
N ALA A 20 3.01 7.23 -0.97
CA ALA A 20 3.11 7.75 -2.32
C ALA A 20 2.25 9.00 -2.46
N ILE A 21 2.85 10.07 -2.99
CA ILE A 21 2.25 11.38 -3.20
C ILE A 21 2.25 11.64 -4.70
N TYR A 22 1.07 11.97 -5.21
CA TYR A 22 0.79 12.25 -6.60
C TYR A 22 0.28 13.69 -6.71
N ASP A 23 1.00 14.49 -7.47
CA ASP A 23 0.66 15.87 -7.80
C ASP A 23 0.01 15.87 -9.18
N MET A 24 -1.30 16.14 -9.18
CA MET A 24 -2.17 16.15 -10.36
C MET A 24 -2.17 17.55 -10.98
N GLU A 25 -2.49 17.64 -12.27
CA GLU A 25 -2.52 18.93 -12.97
C GLU A 25 -3.75 19.76 -12.59
N GLU A 26 -4.85 19.08 -12.25
CA GLU A 26 -6.11 19.68 -11.86
C GLU A 26 -6.56 19.24 -10.46
N GLU A 27 -7.50 19.98 -9.88
CA GLU A 27 -8.11 19.59 -8.61
C GLU A 27 -8.86 18.27 -8.76
N VAL A 28 -8.63 17.37 -7.81
CA VAL A 28 -9.19 16.03 -7.84
C VAL A 28 -10.52 16.07 -7.10
N ASN A 29 -11.58 15.55 -7.73
CA ASN A 29 -12.83 15.29 -7.03
C ASN A 29 -12.61 14.21 -5.96
N ALA A 30 -12.43 14.65 -4.72
CA ALA A 30 -12.10 13.80 -3.59
C ALA A 30 -13.20 12.76 -3.30
N GLU A 31 -14.47 13.13 -3.43
CA GLU A 31 -15.60 12.24 -3.18
C GLU A 31 -15.64 11.12 -4.21
N HIS A 32 -15.43 11.46 -5.49
CA HIS A 32 -15.40 10.47 -6.56
C HIS A 32 -14.20 9.52 -6.44
N LEU A 33 -13.01 10.04 -6.12
CA LEU A 33 -11.84 9.19 -5.92
C LEU A 33 -12.04 8.27 -4.70
N GLN A 34 -12.59 8.78 -3.61
CA GLN A 34 -12.88 7.98 -2.43
C GLN A 34 -13.89 6.86 -2.73
N SER A 35 -14.93 7.12 -3.55
CA SER A 35 -15.89 6.08 -3.92
C SER A 35 -15.23 4.96 -4.73
N ILE A 36 -14.41 5.30 -5.73
CA ILE A 36 -13.69 4.31 -6.55
C ILE A 36 -12.77 3.43 -5.69
N ILE A 37 -12.07 4.04 -4.73
CA ILE A 37 -11.13 3.34 -3.86
C ILE A 37 -11.83 2.49 -2.81
N ALA A 38 -12.94 2.99 -2.23
CA ALA A 38 -13.75 2.24 -1.28
C ALA A 38 -14.37 0.98 -1.91
N ASP A 39 -14.74 1.05 -3.20
CA ASP A 39 -15.27 -0.08 -3.95
C ASP A 39 -14.19 -1.04 -4.47
N SER A 40 -12.90 -0.77 -4.18
CA SER A 40 -11.78 -1.56 -4.67
C SER A 40 -11.25 -2.53 -3.60
N PRO A 41 -11.48 -3.84 -3.74
CA PRO A 41 -11.05 -4.85 -2.76
C PRO A 41 -9.54 -4.96 -2.61
N ILE A 42 -8.76 -4.29 -3.45
CA ILE A 42 -7.30 -4.28 -3.38
C ILE A 42 -6.79 -3.34 -2.29
N PHE A 43 -7.54 -2.31 -1.89
CA PHE A 43 -7.12 -1.35 -0.85
C PHE A 43 -7.71 -1.63 0.53
N GLU A 44 -8.64 -2.58 0.63
CA GLU A 44 -9.13 -3.08 1.91
C GLU A 44 -8.00 -3.61 2.79
N ASP A 45 -8.25 -3.56 4.11
CA ASP A 45 -7.38 -4.13 5.12
C ASP A 45 -7.29 -5.65 4.91
N LYS A 46 -6.06 -6.16 4.74
CA LYS A 46 -5.82 -7.59 4.48
C LYS A 46 -4.89 -8.19 5.50
N ASN A 47 -5.23 -9.40 5.91
CA ASN A 47 -4.36 -10.25 6.73
C ASN A 47 -3.78 -11.36 5.86
N PHE A 48 -2.46 -11.46 5.88
CA PHE A 48 -1.72 -12.51 5.21
C PHE A 48 -1.09 -13.42 6.25
N TYR A 49 -1.02 -14.71 5.94
CA TYR A 49 -0.43 -15.71 6.82
C TYR A 49 0.76 -16.31 6.12
N THR A 50 1.96 -16.13 6.68
CA THR A 50 3.13 -16.87 6.21
C THR A 50 3.26 -18.12 7.07
N ASN A 51 3.22 -19.29 6.43
CA ASN A 51 3.44 -20.57 7.09
C ASN A 51 4.95 -20.80 7.14
N VAL A 52 5.46 -21.12 8.32
CA VAL A 52 6.83 -21.62 8.43
C VAL A 52 6.80 -23.14 8.38
N LEU A 53 7.52 -23.69 7.40
CA LEU A 53 7.63 -25.14 7.15
C LEU A 53 7.88 -25.90 8.46
N GLY A 54 6.96 -26.80 8.82
CA GLY A 54 7.11 -27.70 9.96
C GLY A 54 6.56 -27.20 11.30
N THR A 55 5.90 -26.04 11.37
CA THR A 55 5.26 -25.55 12.61
C THR A 55 3.80 -25.16 12.41
N VAL A 56 2.98 -25.26 13.47
CA VAL A 56 1.56 -24.84 13.49
C VAL A 56 1.43 -23.31 13.63
N SER A 57 2.53 -22.63 13.90
CA SER A 57 2.60 -21.19 14.16
C SER A 57 2.61 -20.38 12.85
N LYS A 58 1.92 -19.24 12.86
CA LYS A 58 1.73 -18.37 11.69
C LYS A 58 2.14 -16.94 12.02
N THR A 59 2.97 -16.34 11.17
CA THR A 59 3.18 -14.90 11.20
C THR A 59 1.99 -14.24 10.51
N THR A 60 1.40 -13.24 11.16
CA THR A 60 0.31 -12.45 10.57
C THR A 60 0.86 -11.14 10.07
N VAL A 61 0.65 -10.84 8.79
CA VAL A 61 0.96 -9.52 8.22
C VAL A 61 -0.36 -8.83 7.95
N THR A 62 -0.60 -7.71 8.63
CA THR A 62 -1.79 -6.88 8.44
C THR A 62 -1.41 -5.68 7.58
N ARG A 63 -1.98 -5.60 6.38
CA ARG A 63 -1.85 -4.45 5.50
C ARG A 63 -3.04 -3.52 5.69
N LYS A 64 -2.77 -2.24 5.89
CA LYS A 64 -3.75 -1.16 5.99
C LYS A 64 -3.45 -0.10 4.95
N SER A 65 -4.48 0.40 4.27
CA SER A 65 -4.35 1.48 3.28
C SER A 65 -5.15 2.69 3.70
N LYS A 66 -4.59 3.89 3.52
CA LYS A 66 -5.29 5.16 3.74
C LYS A 66 -5.07 6.10 2.58
N LEU A 67 -6.12 6.79 2.19
CA LEU A 67 -6.11 7.78 1.13
C LEU A 67 -6.37 9.16 1.73
N PHE A 68 -5.62 10.15 1.25
CA PHE A 68 -5.81 11.55 1.56
C PHE A 68 -5.79 12.37 0.27
N THR A 69 -6.67 13.35 0.17
CA THR A 69 -6.72 14.29 -0.94
C THR A 69 -6.67 15.72 -0.40
N LYS A 70 -5.91 16.59 -1.06
CA LYS A 70 -5.82 18.01 -0.73
C LYS A 70 -5.59 18.81 -2.01
N GLY A 71 -6.65 19.43 -2.53
CA GLY A 71 -6.63 20.11 -3.82
C GLY A 71 -6.28 19.14 -4.95
N ASN A 72 -5.21 19.43 -5.67
CA ASN A 72 -4.66 18.58 -6.74
C ASN A 72 -3.69 17.49 -6.25
N VAL A 73 -3.48 17.35 -4.93
CA VAL A 73 -2.55 16.35 -4.38
C VAL A 73 -3.31 15.15 -3.83
N ILE A 74 -2.94 13.96 -4.32
CA ILE A 74 -3.42 12.67 -3.84
C ILE A 74 -2.29 11.98 -3.07
N THR A 75 -2.56 11.49 -1.86
CA THR A 75 -1.61 10.73 -1.05
C THR A 75 -2.20 9.39 -0.66
N ILE A 76 -1.49 8.31 -0.98
CA ILE A 76 -1.80 6.97 -0.48
C ILE A 76 -0.72 6.54 0.51
N GLN A 77 -1.17 6.05 1.67
CA GLN A 77 -0.34 5.45 2.70
C GLN A 77 -0.69 3.98 2.84
N ILE A 78 0.32 3.13 2.78
CA ILE A 78 0.20 1.68 2.96
C ILE A 78 1.08 1.30 4.15
N ARG A 79 0.49 0.66 5.15
CA ARG A 79 1.17 0.18 6.35
C ARG A 79 1.07 -1.33 6.43
N TYR A 80 2.19 -1.99 6.63
CA TYR A 80 2.27 -3.42 6.97
C TYR A 80 2.67 -3.54 8.43
N GLU A 81 1.81 -4.13 9.24
CA GLU A 81 2.08 -4.50 10.64
C GLU A 81 2.35 -6.01 10.68
N ILE A 82 3.49 -6.41 11.25
CA ILE A 82 3.90 -7.82 11.33
C ILE A 82 3.79 -8.29 12.77
N LEU A 83 2.90 -9.27 13.01
CA LEU A 83 2.79 -9.96 14.27
C LEU A 83 3.50 -11.32 14.18
N LYS A 84 4.68 -11.38 14.78
CA LYS A 84 5.50 -12.58 14.90
C LYS A 84 5.03 -13.38 16.12
N VAL A 85 4.57 -14.63 15.90
CA VAL A 85 3.99 -15.50 16.95
C VAL A 85 5.03 -16.48 17.55
N VAL A 86 6.26 -16.51 17.01
CA VAL A 86 7.35 -17.45 17.37
C VAL A 86 8.73 -16.80 17.10
N ASP A 87 9.82 -17.28 17.71
CA ASP A 87 11.21 -16.84 17.48
C ASP A 87 11.78 -17.21 16.09
N ILE A 88 11.01 -17.03 15.02
CA ILE A 88 11.43 -17.30 13.64
C ILE A 88 11.88 -16.00 12.99
N ASP A 89 13.09 -15.99 12.44
CA ASP A 89 13.62 -14.82 11.75
C ASP A 89 12.89 -14.57 10.45
N LEU A 90 12.47 -13.32 10.27
CA LEU A 90 11.90 -12.84 9.03
C LEU A 90 12.99 -12.80 7.97
N THR A 91 12.69 -13.31 6.78
CA THR A 91 13.69 -13.50 5.73
C THR A 91 13.63 -12.39 4.69
N GLU A 92 14.70 -12.25 3.90
CA GLU A 92 14.71 -11.37 2.72
C GLU A 92 13.58 -11.72 1.73
N LYS A 93 13.13 -12.97 1.69
CA LYS A 93 12.00 -13.38 0.84
C LYS A 93 10.68 -12.80 1.33
N ASP A 94 10.48 -12.73 2.64
CA ASP A 94 9.30 -12.08 3.23
C ASP A 94 9.32 -10.58 2.93
N GLU A 95 10.50 -9.96 2.94
CA GLU A 95 10.64 -8.53 2.68
C GLU A 95 10.40 -8.21 1.21
N ALA A 96 10.98 -9.02 0.32
CA ALA A 96 10.75 -8.93 -1.12
C ALA A 96 9.27 -9.16 -1.48
N TRP A 97 8.56 -9.99 -0.72
CA TRP A 97 7.11 -10.17 -0.91
C TRP A 97 6.34 -8.87 -0.57
N ILE A 98 6.66 -8.21 0.56
CA ILE A 98 6.04 -6.91 0.90
C ILE A 98 6.36 -5.86 -0.15
N ASP A 99 7.61 -5.77 -0.61
CA ASP A 99 8.01 -4.81 -1.65
C ASP A 99 7.30 -5.07 -2.98
N SER A 100 7.09 -6.34 -3.32
CA SER A 100 6.30 -6.73 -4.49
C SER A 100 4.82 -6.33 -4.35
N ASP A 101 4.23 -6.52 -3.17
CA ASP A 101 2.85 -6.11 -2.90
C ASP A 101 2.68 -4.59 -2.98
N ILE A 102 3.60 -3.82 -2.37
CA ILE A 102 3.65 -2.35 -2.47
C ILE A 102 3.69 -1.92 -3.93
N LYS A 103 4.59 -2.49 -4.73
CA LYS A 103 4.72 -2.14 -6.15
C LYS A 103 3.42 -2.36 -6.92
N LYS A 104 2.78 -3.52 -6.74
CA LYS A 104 1.52 -3.85 -7.42
C LYS A 104 0.37 -2.95 -7.00
N LEU A 105 0.32 -2.55 -5.73
CA LEU A 105 -0.68 -1.62 -5.21
C LEU A 105 -0.50 -0.23 -5.82
N LEU A 106 0.73 0.26 -5.90
CA LEU A 106 1.02 1.55 -6.52
C LEU A 106 0.71 1.54 -8.02
N GLU A 107 1.01 0.44 -8.72
CA GLU A 107 0.64 0.28 -10.14
C GLU A 107 -0.88 0.30 -10.33
N HIS A 108 -1.64 -0.42 -9.50
CA HIS A 108 -3.11 -0.37 -9.54
C HIS A 108 -3.64 1.02 -9.20
N PHE A 109 -3.07 1.65 -8.18
CA PHE A 109 -3.48 2.99 -7.77
C PHE A 109 -3.24 4.02 -8.88
N GLU A 110 -2.09 3.93 -9.56
CA GLU A 110 -1.74 4.78 -10.70
C GLU A 110 -2.75 4.65 -11.85
N LEU A 111 -3.21 3.44 -12.16
CA LEU A 111 -4.24 3.21 -13.16
C LEU A 111 -5.59 3.83 -12.77
N LEU A 112 -5.94 3.83 -11.48
CA LEU A 112 -7.19 4.42 -10.99
C LEU A 112 -7.17 5.94 -10.98
N ILE A 113 -6.02 6.56 -10.71
CA ILE A 113 -5.89 8.02 -10.69
C ILE A 113 -5.55 8.62 -12.06
N GLN A 114 -5.14 7.80 -13.04
CA GLN A 114 -4.78 8.25 -14.38
C GLN A 114 -5.86 9.11 -15.08
N PRO A 115 -7.18 8.79 -14.99
CA PRO A 115 -8.23 9.63 -15.57
C PRO A 115 -8.26 11.04 -14.97
N PHE A 116 -7.95 11.18 -13.68
CA PHE A 116 -7.88 12.49 -13.00
C PHE A 116 -6.65 13.32 -13.40
N GLY A 117 -5.68 12.70 -14.09
CA GLY A 117 -4.50 13.38 -14.61
C GLY A 117 -4.55 13.63 -16.11
N SER A 118 -5.63 13.22 -16.80
CA SER A 118 -5.69 13.16 -18.25
C SER A 118 -7.11 13.43 -18.78
N GLU A 119 -7.64 14.64 -18.55
CA GLU A 119 -8.71 15.19 -19.39
C GLU A 119 -8.31 16.59 -19.92
N ALA A 120 -7.30 16.62 -20.78
CA ALA A 120 -7.10 17.70 -21.74
C ALA A 120 -6.27 17.22 -22.93
N ASN A 121 -6.92 16.53 -23.86
CA ASN A 121 -6.87 16.71 -25.33
C ASN A 121 -7.49 15.51 -26.06
#